data_AF-A0A3A8JRA5-F1
#
_entry.id   AF-A0A3A8JRA5-F1
#
_cell.length_a   1.000
_cell.length_b   1.000
_cell.length_c   1.000
_cell.angle_alpha   90.00
_cell.angle_beta   90.00
_cell.angle_gamma   90.00
#
_symmetry.space_group_name_H-M   'P 1'
#
loop_
_entity.id
_entity.type
_entity.pdbx_description
1 polymer ?
#
loop_
_entity_poly.entity_id
_entity_poly.type
_entity_poly.pdbx_seq_one_letter_code
_entity_poly.pdbx_strand_id
1 'polypeptide(L)'
;MLPRRSVSALLLASILAACSGGKTREDALLFRLTDPVGDDHGDGELVYPRRTDLGRGDLDVVSVAAFADGEATRFEVTFAHPIAKPSRAQAVDLEGATVAERARHGFYTFNVDLYVDQDRVPGSGRTDTLPGRGLTLAADSGWEKAVVLTPRPYEAREALRKQWRQAALDAYEKKTGPIGGKVETELNAATEQELEARVFFPTVIQVSGRTVIFQVPDRFLGAHASADWGYGVAVTGATIERRVSLGGMFGGDVSANSRLMAMGIMPGEPVNDRFGGGRKGDVSQSPVVDLLVAPGATQEEVLGATKPAWSVVVPSGKAAAPAAVAPDAGTVEDAGAPVEVPDAGPVEAPDAGSVGPSSPAP
;
A
#
# COMPACT_ATOMS: atom_id res chain seq x y z
N MET A 1 57.92 35.59 27.46
CA MET A 1 58.72 34.60 28.21
C MET A 1 57.80 33.48 28.68
N LEU A 2 57.98 32.26 28.11
CA LEU A 2 57.48 30.90 28.46
C LEU A 2 55.95 30.69 28.62
N PRO A 3 55.38 29.48 28.32
CA PRO A 3 55.99 28.15 28.50
C PRO A 3 55.82 27.14 27.30
N ARG A 4 56.79 26.22 27.13
CA ARG A 4 56.77 24.75 27.39
C ARG A 4 55.89 23.91 26.44
N ARG A 5 56.52 23.15 25.52
CA ARG A 5 56.77 21.68 25.57
C ARG A 5 55.48 20.83 25.57
N SER A 6 55.30 20.02 24.52
CA SER A 6 55.50 18.57 24.59
C SER A 6 55.34 17.90 23.23
N VAL A 7 56.21 16.91 23.02
CA VAL A 7 56.32 15.99 21.91
C VAL A 7 55.10 15.06 21.88
N SER A 8 54.62 14.72 20.68
CA SER A 8 53.82 13.50 20.45
C SER A 8 54.40 12.73 19.28
N ALA A 9 55.28 11.79 19.62
CA ALA A 9 55.14 10.36 19.33
C ALA A 9 53.69 9.96 18.95
N LEU A 10 53.39 9.02 18.05
CA LEU A 10 54.12 7.86 17.57
C LEU A 10 53.28 7.28 16.41
N LEU A 11 53.97 6.71 15.43
CA LEU A 11 53.68 5.42 14.77
C LEU A 11 52.40 5.16 13.93
N LEU A 12 52.74 4.61 12.75
CA LEU A 12 52.07 3.52 12.02
C LEU A 12 50.87 3.87 11.15
N ALA A 13 51.21 4.20 9.90
CA ALA A 13 50.44 3.81 8.73
C ALA A 13 50.20 2.29 8.76
N SER A 14 48.96 1.89 9.06
CA SER A 14 48.43 0.57 8.77
C SER A 14 47.21 0.77 7.88
N ILE A 15 47.42 0.58 6.59
CA ILE A 15 46.40 0.43 5.57
C ILE A 15 45.58 -0.82 5.95
N LEU A 16 44.46 -0.64 6.64
CA LEU A 16 43.37 -1.61 6.59
C LEU A 16 42.39 -1.17 5.50
N ALA A 17 42.79 -1.46 4.26
CA ALA A 17 41.83 -1.79 3.22
C ALA A 17 41.21 -3.15 3.58
N ALA A 18 40.32 -3.15 4.58
CA ALA A 18 39.43 -4.27 4.78
C ALA A 18 38.38 -4.20 3.67
N CYS A 19 38.58 -5.03 2.66
CA CYS A 19 37.57 -5.38 1.67
C CYS A 19 36.41 -6.06 2.42
N SER A 20 35.51 -5.30 3.05
CA SER A 20 34.14 -5.76 3.18
C SER A 20 33.51 -5.51 1.82
N GLY A 21 33.44 -6.56 1.00
CA GLY A 21 32.54 -6.60 -0.15
C GLY A 21 31.10 -6.59 0.34
N GLY A 22 30.69 -5.49 0.98
CA GLY A 22 29.31 -5.24 1.34
C GLY A 22 28.55 -5.16 0.03
N LYS A 23 27.73 -6.19 -0.24
CA LYS A 23 26.78 -6.14 -1.36
C LYS A 23 26.08 -4.81 -1.29
N THR A 24 26.26 -3.99 -2.32
CA THR A 24 25.54 -2.74 -2.42
C THR A 24 24.05 -3.07 -2.62
N ARG A 25 23.17 -2.11 -2.34
CA ARG A 25 21.74 -2.25 -2.58
C ARG A 25 21.43 -2.65 -4.03
N GLU A 26 22.23 -2.17 -4.98
CA GLU A 26 22.14 -2.50 -6.40
C GLU A 26 22.57 -3.95 -6.71
N ASP A 27 23.52 -4.49 -5.95
CA ASP A 27 23.93 -5.89 -6.06
C ASP A 27 22.81 -6.83 -5.60
N ALA A 28 22.06 -6.42 -4.57
CA ALA A 28 20.92 -7.17 -4.04
C ALA A 28 19.63 -7.01 -4.86
N LEU A 29 19.52 -6.00 -5.73
CA LEU A 29 18.33 -5.81 -6.56
C LEU A 29 18.11 -7.04 -7.47
N LEU A 30 16.92 -7.62 -7.43
CA LEU A 30 16.50 -8.72 -8.30
C LEU A 30 15.80 -8.17 -9.53
N PHE A 31 14.79 -7.33 -9.31
CA PHE A 31 14.08 -6.60 -10.37
C PHE A 31 13.35 -5.37 -9.83
N ARG A 32 12.85 -4.55 -10.75
CA ARG A 32 11.96 -3.42 -10.49
C ARG A 32 10.84 -3.40 -11.52
N LEU A 33 9.62 -3.22 -11.02
CA LEU A 33 8.43 -2.83 -11.77
C LEU A 33 8.19 -1.34 -11.53
N THR A 34 7.69 -0.67 -12.56
CA THR A 34 7.34 0.75 -12.53
C THR A 34 5.91 0.89 -13.01
N ASP A 35 5.19 1.82 -12.40
CA ASP A 35 3.86 2.22 -12.83
C ASP A 35 3.85 3.72 -13.13
N PRO A 36 2.90 4.22 -13.95
CA PRO A 36 2.66 5.64 -14.10
C PRO A 36 2.40 6.35 -12.77
N VAL A 37 2.42 7.68 -12.81
CA VAL A 37 2.03 8.51 -11.66
C VAL A 37 0.65 9.08 -11.96
N GLY A 38 -0.25 9.02 -10.98
CA GLY A 38 -1.55 9.67 -10.98
C GLY A 38 -2.69 8.85 -11.58
N ASP A 39 -2.51 7.53 -11.72
CA ASP A 39 -3.50 6.55 -12.19
C ASP A 39 -4.23 5.81 -11.07
N ASP A 40 -4.18 6.32 -9.85
CA ASP A 40 -4.89 5.81 -8.68
C ASP A 40 -6.41 6.12 -8.67
N HIS A 41 -7.07 5.97 -9.81
CA HIS A 41 -8.49 6.27 -10.02
C HIS A 41 -9.31 5.06 -10.48
N GLY A 42 -8.83 3.84 -10.25
CA GLY A 42 -9.55 2.61 -10.52
C GLY A 42 -9.97 2.51 -11.99
N ASP A 43 -11.28 2.31 -12.24
CA ASP A 43 -11.85 2.28 -13.59
C ASP A 43 -12.02 3.66 -14.25
N GLY A 44 -11.45 4.71 -13.66
CA GLY A 44 -11.55 6.11 -14.10
C GLY A 44 -12.65 6.89 -13.37
N GLU A 45 -13.59 6.21 -12.73
CA GLU A 45 -14.74 6.82 -12.04
C GLU A 45 -14.61 6.76 -10.51
N LEU A 46 -13.60 6.06 -9.97
CA LEU A 46 -13.43 5.86 -8.54
C LEU A 46 -13.17 7.19 -7.83
N VAL A 47 -13.93 7.42 -6.74
CA VAL A 47 -13.77 8.62 -5.90
C VAL A 47 -13.28 8.22 -4.51
N TYR A 48 -12.20 8.86 -4.06
CA TYR A 48 -11.62 8.65 -2.73
C TYR A 48 -12.63 8.90 -1.60
N PRO A 49 -12.54 8.14 -0.49
CA PRO A 49 -13.43 8.30 0.66
C PRO A 49 -13.29 9.70 1.29
N ARG A 50 -14.34 10.15 1.98
CA ARG A 50 -14.33 11.42 2.73
C ARG A 50 -13.55 11.29 4.05
N ARG A 51 -12.26 11.05 3.96
CA ARG A 51 -11.35 10.98 5.12
C ARG A 51 -10.24 12.01 5.00
N THR A 52 -9.68 12.44 6.13
CA THR A 52 -8.56 13.39 6.16
C THR A 52 -7.20 12.72 6.07
N ASP A 53 -7.15 11.39 6.17
CA ASP A 53 -5.94 10.57 6.21
C ASP A 53 -5.73 9.71 4.94
N LEU A 54 -6.64 9.82 3.97
CA LEU A 54 -6.61 9.06 2.72
C LEU A 54 -7.27 9.90 1.62
N GLY A 55 -6.47 10.38 0.67
CA GLY A 55 -6.90 11.18 -0.48
C GLY A 55 -6.18 10.80 -1.77
N ARG A 56 -6.48 11.55 -2.84
CA ARG A 56 -5.92 11.30 -4.18
C ARG A 56 -4.38 11.34 -4.16
N GLY A 57 -3.76 10.38 -4.83
CA GLY A 57 -2.33 10.11 -4.90
C GLY A 57 -1.77 9.29 -3.73
N ASP A 58 -2.56 9.04 -2.67
CA ASP A 58 -2.06 8.29 -1.50
C ASP A 58 -1.97 6.78 -1.74
N LEU A 59 -2.71 6.26 -2.73
CA LEU A 59 -2.69 4.83 -3.11
C LEU A 59 -2.04 4.56 -4.48
N ASP A 60 -1.43 5.58 -5.06
CA ASP A 60 -0.68 5.53 -6.33
C ASP A 60 0.69 4.87 -6.10
N VAL A 61 0.88 3.64 -6.58
CA VAL A 61 2.12 2.87 -6.51
C VAL A 61 2.95 3.10 -7.76
N VAL A 62 4.04 3.83 -7.61
CA VAL A 62 4.93 4.16 -8.74
C VAL A 62 6.01 3.11 -8.98
N SER A 63 6.30 2.24 -7.99
CA SER A 63 7.30 1.18 -8.16
C SER A 63 7.17 0.04 -7.16
N VAL A 64 7.41 -1.19 -7.64
CA VAL A 64 7.64 -2.38 -6.81
C VAL A 64 9.03 -2.93 -7.12
N ALA A 65 9.89 -3.07 -6.11
CA ALA A 65 11.23 -3.63 -6.27
C ALA A 65 11.44 -4.82 -5.35
N ALA A 66 12.13 -5.84 -5.85
CA ALA A 66 12.51 -7.02 -5.09
C ALA A 66 14.02 -7.06 -4.89
N PHE A 67 14.45 -7.40 -3.69
CA PHE A 67 15.86 -7.52 -3.32
C PHE A 67 16.12 -8.88 -2.66
N ALA A 68 17.27 -9.49 -2.96
CA ALA A 68 17.76 -10.64 -2.22
C ALA A 68 18.17 -10.19 -0.80
N ASP A 69 17.67 -10.89 0.22
CA ASP A 69 17.92 -10.55 1.62
C ASP A 69 17.98 -11.82 2.48
N GLY A 70 19.17 -12.40 2.64
CA GLY A 70 19.37 -13.64 3.38
C GLY A 70 18.66 -14.82 2.70
N GLU A 71 17.75 -15.49 3.44
CA GLU A 71 16.87 -16.57 2.95
C GLU A 71 15.44 -16.05 2.68
N ALA A 72 15.35 -14.78 2.27
CA ALA A 72 14.10 -14.13 1.94
C ALA A 72 14.28 -13.18 0.76
N THR A 73 13.14 -12.83 0.16
CA THR A 73 13.02 -11.68 -0.72
C THR A 73 12.48 -10.51 0.07
N ARG A 74 13.18 -9.38 0.05
CA ARG A 74 12.70 -8.10 0.55
C ARG A 74 12.02 -7.34 -0.58
N PHE A 75 10.72 -7.13 -0.45
CA PHE A 75 9.96 -6.29 -1.37
C PHE A 75 9.88 -4.86 -0.83
N GLU A 76 9.97 -3.91 -1.73
CA GLU A 76 9.73 -2.49 -1.48
C GLU A 76 8.65 -2.00 -2.44
N VAL A 77 7.57 -1.45 -1.89
CA VAL A 77 6.50 -0.82 -2.65
C VAL A 77 6.57 0.68 -2.38
N THR A 78 6.79 1.47 -3.42
CA THR A 78 6.93 2.92 -3.36
C THR A 78 5.69 3.58 -3.93
N PHE A 79 5.07 4.44 -3.13
CA PHE A 79 3.93 5.26 -3.52
C PHE A 79 4.37 6.64 -4.04
N ALA A 80 3.50 7.32 -4.78
CA ALA A 80 3.72 8.70 -5.22
C ALA A 80 3.79 9.66 -4.02
N HIS A 81 2.91 9.47 -3.04
CA HIS A 81 2.84 10.29 -1.82
C HIS A 81 3.40 9.59 -0.58
N PRO A 82 3.79 10.35 0.47
CA PRO A 82 4.17 9.79 1.76
C PRO A 82 3.04 8.98 2.39
N ILE A 83 3.37 7.81 2.95
CA ILE A 83 2.41 6.96 3.63
C ILE A 83 1.93 7.64 4.92
N ALA A 84 0.61 7.78 5.06
CA ALA A 84 -0.01 8.34 6.24
C ALA A 84 0.39 7.55 7.50
N LYS A 85 0.96 8.26 8.49
CA LYS A 85 1.34 7.65 9.77
C LYS A 85 0.11 7.57 10.69
N PRO A 86 -0.12 6.42 11.34
CA PRO A 86 -1.22 6.30 12.29
C PRO A 86 -0.96 7.22 13.49
N SER A 87 -1.87 8.17 13.73
CA SER A 87 -1.74 9.09 14.86
C SER A 87 -2.27 8.45 16.15
N ARG A 88 -1.67 8.77 17.30
CA ARG A 88 -2.22 8.40 18.63
C ARG A 88 -3.43 9.26 19.03
N ALA A 89 -3.69 10.35 18.32
CA ALA A 89 -4.75 11.32 18.66
C ALA A 89 -6.13 10.92 18.10
N GLN A 90 -6.19 9.95 17.19
CA GLN A 90 -7.43 9.42 16.63
C GLN A 90 -7.87 8.20 17.45
N ALA A 91 -8.86 8.37 18.31
CA ALA A 91 -9.59 7.28 18.95
C ALA A 91 -10.60 6.69 17.96
N VAL A 92 -10.66 5.36 17.87
CA VAL A 92 -11.39 4.66 16.78
C VAL A 92 -12.69 4.00 17.28
N ASP A 93 -12.88 3.85 18.60
CA ASP A 93 -14.03 3.15 19.16
C ASP A 93 -14.42 3.61 20.58
N LEU A 94 -15.56 3.08 21.04
CA LEU A 94 -16.11 3.25 22.38
C LEU A 94 -15.24 2.58 23.48
N GLU A 95 -14.26 1.76 23.10
CA GLU A 95 -13.32 1.07 23.99
C GLU A 95 -12.01 1.86 24.19
N GLY A 96 -11.83 2.97 23.47
CA GLY A 96 -10.69 3.89 23.62
C GLY A 96 -9.43 3.48 22.89
N ALA A 97 -9.47 2.47 21.99
CA ALA A 97 -8.29 2.06 21.24
C ALA A 97 -7.94 3.09 20.13
N THR A 98 -6.67 3.48 20.08
CA THR A 98 -6.14 4.45 19.11
C THR A 98 -5.84 3.79 17.75
N VAL A 99 -5.81 4.59 16.67
CA VAL A 99 -5.39 4.12 15.33
C VAL A 99 -4.01 3.48 15.39
N ALA A 100 -3.07 4.05 16.17
CA ALA A 100 -1.72 3.52 16.34
C ALA A 100 -1.66 2.14 17.01
N GLU A 101 -2.55 1.85 17.97
CA GLU A 101 -2.61 0.55 18.64
C GLU A 101 -3.16 -0.57 17.72
N ARG A 102 -3.98 -0.18 16.74
CA ARG A 102 -4.53 -1.06 15.71
C ARG A 102 -3.58 -1.21 14.51
N ALA A 103 -2.94 -0.13 14.09
CA ALA A 103 -1.99 -0.07 12.98
C ALA A 103 -0.56 -0.47 13.41
N ARG A 104 -0.43 -1.67 13.98
CA ARG A 104 0.82 -2.16 14.61
C ARG A 104 2.03 -2.20 13.67
N HIS A 105 1.79 -2.21 12.36
CA HIS A 105 2.81 -2.27 11.32
C HIS A 105 3.15 -0.91 10.69
N GLY A 106 2.63 0.20 11.23
CA GLY A 106 3.02 1.56 10.82
C GLY A 106 2.30 2.11 9.58
N PHE A 107 1.35 1.38 9.00
CA PHE A 107 0.43 1.82 7.96
C PHE A 107 -0.97 1.24 8.22
N TYR A 108 -1.99 1.84 7.61
CA TYR A 108 -3.38 1.52 7.95
C TYR A 108 -4.44 1.85 6.90
N THR A 109 -4.04 2.47 5.78
CA THR A 109 -4.96 3.02 4.78
C THR A 109 -5.03 2.21 3.49
N PHE A 110 -4.15 1.23 3.29
CA PHE A 110 -4.05 0.46 2.04
C PHE A 110 -3.79 -1.02 2.26
N ASN A 111 -4.08 -1.83 1.24
CA ASN A 111 -3.55 -3.18 1.06
C ASN A 111 -2.81 -3.25 -0.28
N VAL A 112 -1.76 -4.06 -0.36
CA VAL A 112 -1.07 -4.40 -1.61
C VAL A 112 -1.07 -5.91 -1.76
N ASP A 113 -1.56 -6.39 -2.89
CA ASP A 113 -1.48 -7.79 -3.26
C ASP A 113 -0.41 -7.98 -4.33
N LEU A 114 0.40 -9.03 -4.19
CA LEU A 114 1.29 -9.52 -5.23
C LEU A 114 0.88 -10.94 -5.59
N TYR A 115 0.27 -11.12 -6.75
CA TYR A 115 -0.02 -12.40 -7.38
C TYR A 115 1.21 -12.82 -8.20
N VAL A 116 1.83 -13.93 -7.83
CA VAL A 116 3.09 -14.41 -8.42
C VAL A 116 2.81 -15.66 -9.24
N ASP A 117 2.96 -15.52 -10.54
CA ASP A 117 3.00 -16.59 -11.54
C ASP A 117 4.46 -17.03 -11.70
N GLN A 118 4.80 -18.17 -11.11
CA GLN A 118 6.17 -18.64 -11.03
C GLN A 118 6.58 -19.47 -12.25
N ASP A 119 5.63 -20.16 -12.87
CA ASP A 119 5.91 -21.12 -13.93
C ASP A 119 5.57 -20.59 -15.34
N ARG A 120 4.77 -19.52 -15.45
CA ARG A 120 4.34 -18.89 -16.70
C ARG A 120 3.61 -19.86 -17.64
N VAL A 121 3.01 -20.92 -17.10
CA VAL A 121 2.37 -21.97 -17.90
C VAL A 121 0.88 -21.68 -18.03
N PRO A 122 0.33 -21.55 -19.26
CA PRO A 122 -1.11 -21.37 -19.41
C PRO A 122 -1.94 -22.49 -18.78
N GLY A 123 -2.88 -22.09 -17.93
CA GLY A 123 -3.76 -22.98 -17.18
C GLY A 123 -3.15 -23.55 -15.89
N SER A 124 -1.91 -23.20 -15.55
CA SER A 124 -1.37 -23.40 -14.20
C SER A 124 -1.94 -22.33 -13.23
N GLY A 125 -1.67 -22.53 -11.94
CA GLY A 125 -2.05 -21.56 -10.93
C GLY A 125 -3.55 -21.33 -10.74
N ARG A 126 -3.85 -20.27 -10.00
CA ARG A 126 -5.21 -19.76 -9.77
C ARG A 126 -5.41 -18.49 -10.58
N THR A 127 -6.59 -18.32 -11.15
CA THR A 127 -6.95 -17.11 -11.90
C THR A 127 -7.90 -16.20 -11.12
N ASP A 128 -8.53 -16.68 -10.05
CA ASP A 128 -9.32 -15.83 -9.16
C ASP A 128 -8.41 -14.94 -8.32
N THR A 129 -8.73 -13.65 -8.22
CA THR A 129 -8.10 -12.78 -7.22
C THR A 129 -8.64 -13.07 -5.82
N LEU A 130 -7.89 -12.68 -4.80
CA LEU A 130 -8.32 -12.85 -3.43
C LEU A 130 -9.62 -12.09 -3.13
N PRO A 131 -10.40 -12.53 -2.12
CA PRO A 131 -11.67 -11.93 -1.79
C PRO A 131 -11.60 -10.41 -1.65
N GLY A 132 -12.55 -9.72 -2.28
CA GLY A 132 -12.68 -8.27 -2.23
C GLY A 132 -12.02 -7.51 -3.38
N ARG A 133 -11.23 -8.15 -4.25
CA ARG A 133 -10.57 -7.46 -5.39
C ARG A 133 -11.46 -7.45 -6.64
N GLY A 134 -12.28 -8.48 -6.84
CA GLY A 134 -13.29 -8.49 -7.90
C GLY A 134 -12.72 -8.60 -9.33
N LEU A 135 -11.52 -9.16 -9.45
CA LEU A 135 -10.78 -9.33 -10.71
C LEU A 135 -10.51 -10.82 -11.00
N THR A 136 -10.15 -11.11 -12.25
CA THR A 136 -9.71 -12.44 -12.70
C THR A 136 -8.48 -12.27 -13.56
N LEU A 137 -7.45 -13.09 -13.31
CA LEU A 137 -6.23 -13.11 -14.11
C LEU A 137 -6.44 -13.91 -15.40
N ALA A 138 -5.68 -13.54 -16.44
CA ALA A 138 -5.63 -14.29 -17.69
C ALA A 138 -5.12 -15.72 -17.45
N ALA A 139 -5.50 -16.64 -18.35
CA ALA A 139 -5.18 -18.06 -18.19
C ALA A 139 -3.66 -18.35 -18.23
N ASP A 140 -2.88 -17.51 -18.90
CA ASP A 140 -1.41 -17.53 -18.97
C ASP A 140 -0.74 -16.66 -17.90
N SER A 141 -1.52 -16.25 -16.91
CA SER A 141 -1.15 -15.36 -15.82
C SER A 141 -1.65 -15.90 -14.48
N GLY A 142 -1.95 -17.20 -14.40
CA GLY A 142 -2.38 -17.85 -13.17
C GLY A 142 -1.29 -17.78 -12.09
N TRP A 143 -1.69 -17.58 -10.84
CA TRP A 143 -0.73 -17.42 -9.73
C TRP A 143 -0.58 -18.69 -8.90
N GLU A 144 0.65 -19.04 -8.55
CA GLU A 144 0.98 -20.11 -7.59
C GLU A 144 1.01 -19.56 -6.17
N LYS A 145 1.46 -18.31 -6.02
CA LYS A 145 1.66 -17.62 -4.74
C LYS A 145 0.98 -16.27 -4.73
N ALA A 146 0.37 -15.91 -3.61
CA ALA A 146 -0.12 -14.57 -3.35
C ALA A 146 0.53 -14.03 -2.08
N VAL A 147 1.06 -12.81 -2.13
CA VAL A 147 1.55 -12.08 -0.96
C VAL A 147 0.58 -10.94 -0.67
N VAL A 148 0.05 -10.89 0.55
CA VAL A 148 -0.99 -9.93 0.95
C VAL A 148 -0.47 -9.02 2.04
N LEU A 149 -0.01 -7.84 1.65
CA LEU A 149 0.34 -6.79 2.58
C LEU A 149 -0.95 -6.09 3.01
N THR A 150 -1.31 -6.24 4.28
CA THR A 150 -2.53 -5.67 4.86
C THR A 150 -2.25 -5.19 6.28
N PRO A 151 -2.94 -4.14 6.79
CA PRO A 151 -2.70 -3.65 8.15
C PRO A 151 -2.99 -4.67 9.25
N ARG A 152 -3.79 -5.70 8.94
CA ARG A 152 -4.25 -6.72 9.88
C ARG A 152 -3.99 -8.14 9.35
N PRO A 153 -2.71 -8.56 9.26
CA PRO A 153 -2.33 -9.79 8.56
C PRO A 153 -2.92 -11.04 9.22
N TYR A 154 -2.99 -11.09 10.55
CA TYR A 154 -3.55 -12.23 11.27
C TYR A 154 -5.06 -12.38 11.05
N GLU A 155 -5.80 -11.26 11.09
CA GLU A 155 -7.24 -11.30 10.92
C GLU A 155 -7.65 -11.53 9.47
N ALA A 156 -6.90 -10.99 8.52
CA ALA A 156 -7.07 -11.31 7.11
C ALA A 156 -6.80 -12.80 6.85
N ARG A 157 -5.71 -13.37 7.39
CA ARG A 157 -5.43 -14.81 7.29
C ARG A 157 -6.58 -15.65 7.86
N GLU A 158 -7.04 -15.34 9.07
CA GLU A 158 -8.13 -16.10 9.68
C GLU A 158 -9.46 -15.96 8.92
N ALA A 159 -9.74 -14.79 8.33
CA ALA A 159 -10.91 -14.60 7.48
C ALA A 159 -10.83 -15.44 6.20
N LEU A 160 -9.68 -15.42 5.51
CA LEU A 160 -9.46 -16.22 4.31
C LEU A 160 -9.58 -17.72 4.60
N ARG A 161 -8.94 -18.16 5.69
CA ARG A 161 -8.99 -19.55 6.17
C ARG A 161 -10.43 -20.02 6.38
N LYS A 162 -11.26 -19.22 7.06
CA LYS A 162 -12.68 -19.55 7.27
C LYS A 162 -13.44 -19.65 5.95
N GLN A 163 -13.20 -18.70 5.05
CA GLN A 163 -13.87 -18.67 3.75
C GLN A 163 -13.51 -19.89 2.89
N TRP A 164 -12.22 -20.24 2.79
CA TRP A 164 -11.79 -21.40 2.02
C TRP A 164 -12.29 -22.72 2.62
N ARG A 165 -12.32 -22.83 3.95
CA ARG A 165 -12.88 -24.02 4.62
C ARG A 165 -14.36 -24.17 4.31
N GLN A 166 -15.13 -23.09 4.42
CA GLN A 166 -16.55 -23.10 4.08
C GLN A 166 -16.76 -23.49 2.61
N ALA A 167 -15.99 -22.89 1.69
CA ALA A 167 -16.08 -23.22 0.27
C ALA A 167 -15.74 -24.69 -0.03
N ALA A 168 -14.74 -25.26 0.66
CA ALA A 168 -14.37 -26.67 0.51
C ALA A 168 -15.47 -27.60 1.02
N LEU A 169 -16.08 -27.27 2.16
CA LEU A 169 -17.21 -28.02 2.72
C LEU A 169 -18.43 -27.95 1.79
N ASP A 170 -18.81 -26.76 1.35
CA ASP A 170 -19.95 -26.54 0.44
C ASP A 170 -19.75 -27.30 -0.89
N ALA A 171 -18.53 -27.26 -1.45
CA ALA A 171 -18.19 -27.97 -2.67
C ALA A 171 -18.26 -29.49 -2.48
N TYR A 172 -17.81 -30.00 -1.34
CA TYR A 172 -17.90 -31.42 -1.02
C TYR A 172 -19.36 -31.86 -0.84
N GLU A 173 -20.15 -31.11 -0.07
CA GLU A 173 -21.55 -31.41 0.20
C GLU A 173 -22.37 -31.43 -1.09
N LYS A 174 -22.17 -30.44 -1.96
CA LYS A 174 -22.83 -30.38 -3.27
C LYS A 174 -22.49 -31.59 -4.16
N LYS A 175 -21.29 -32.15 -4.03
CA LYS A 175 -20.81 -33.27 -4.86
C LYS A 175 -21.16 -34.64 -4.29
N THR A 176 -21.14 -34.79 -2.97
CA THR A 176 -21.13 -36.11 -2.28
C THR A 176 -22.25 -36.27 -1.26
N GLY A 177 -22.93 -35.18 -0.88
CA GLY A 177 -23.97 -35.18 0.16
C GLY A 177 -23.42 -34.91 1.57
N PRO A 178 -24.14 -35.32 2.62
CA PRO A 178 -23.87 -34.90 4.00
C PRO A 178 -22.43 -35.15 4.47
N ILE A 179 -21.91 -34.22 5.25
CA ILE A 179 -20.53 -34.25 5.76
C ILE A 179 -20.50 -34.94 7.13
N GLY A 180 -19.65 -35.95 7.28
CA GLY A 180 -19.31 -36.55 8.57
C GLY A 180 -18.04 -35.92 9.18
N GLY A 181 -17.90 -35.97 10.51
CA GLY A 181 -16.81 -35.27 11.22
C GLY A 181 -15.38 -35.66 10.80
N LYS A 182 -15.15 -36.89 10.32
CA LYS A 182 -13.84 -37.30 9.77
C LYS A 182 -13.51 -36.54 8.47
N VAL A 183 -14.47 -36.49 7.54
CA VAL A 183 -14.34 -35.80 6.26
C VAL A 183 -14.15 -34.30 6.50
N GLU A 184 -14.93 -33.71 7.41
CA GLU A 184 -14.76 -32.31 7.79
C GLU A 184 -13.33 -32.01 8.28
N THR A 185 -12.78 -32.88 9.13
CA THR A 185 -11.41 -32.73 9.64
C THR A 185 -10.36 -32.82 8.52
N GLU A 186 -10.52 -33.76 7.61
CA GLU A 186 -9.62 -33.93 6.45
C GLU A 186 -9.68 -32.73 5.50
N LEU A 187 -10.87 -32.24 5.18
CA LEU A 187 -11.06 -31.04 4.35
C LEU A 187 -10.48 -29.78 5.02
N ASN A 188 -10.67 -29.63 6.33
CA ASN A 188 -10.11 -28.52 7.09
C ASN A 188 -8.57 -28.54 7.09
N ALA A 189 -7.95 -29.72 7.23
CA ALA A 189 -6.50 -29.87 7.19
C ALA A 189 -5.94 -29.60 5.79
N ALA A 190 -6.57 -30.14 4.73
CA ALA A 190 -6.18 -29.89 3.35
C ALA A 190 -6.28 -28.41 2.99
N THR A 191 -7.34 -27.73 3.44
CA THR A 191 -7.52 -26.29 3.22
C THR A 191 -6.44 -25.46 3.91
N GLU A 192 -6.04 -25.84 5.13
CA GLU A 192 -4.94 -25.15 5.83
C GLU A 192 -3.62 -25.29 5.07
N GLN A 193 -3.31 -26.50 4.61
CA GLN A 193 -2.11 -26.76 3.82
C GLN A 193 -2.13 -25.98 2.51
N GLU A 194 -3.26 -25.91 1.82
CA GLU A 194 -3.38 -25.13 0.59
C GLU A 194 -3.18 -23.62 0.87
N LEU A 195 -3.80 -23.08 1.92
CA LEU A 195 -3.64 -21.68 2.30
C LEU A 195 -2.18 -21.35 2.60
N GLU A 196 -1.50 -22.17 3.40
CA GLU A 196 -0.08 -21.96 3.73
C GLU A 196 0.85 -22.11 2.53
N ALA A 197 0.54 -23.02 1.62
CA ALA A 197 1.31 -23.22 0.41
C ALA A 197 1.15 -22.06 -0.58
N ARG A 198 0.00 -21.37 -0.58
CA ARG A 198 -0.38 -20.41 -1.62
C ARG A 198 -0.39 -18.96 -1.18
N VAL A 199 -0.68 -18.64 0.08
CA VAL A 199 -0.91 -17.26 0.51
C VAL A 199 -0.04 -16.91 1.71
N PHE A 200 0.74 -15.84 1.58
CA PHE A 200 1.59 -15.32 2.64
C PHE A 200 1.15 -13.92 3.07
N PHE A 201 1.02 -13.72 4.38
CA PHE A 201 0.71 -12.43 4.99
C PHE A 201 1.97 -11.93 5.72
N PRO A 202 2.70 -10.94 5.17
CA PRO A 202 3.90 -10.43 5.83
C PRO A 202 3.59 -9.85 7.21
N THR A 203 4.52 -10.03 8.15
CA THR A 203 4.44 -9.50 9.52
C THR A 203 5.67 -8.69 9.92
N VAL A 204 6.78 -8.88 9.22
CA VAL A 204 7.99 -8.05 9.31
C VAL A 204 7.84 -6.94 8.26
N ILE A 205 7.38 -5.78 8.72
CA ILE A 205 7.02 -4.64 7.87
C ILE A 205 7.65 -3.37 8.42
N GLN A 206 8.19 -2.55 7.52
CA GLN A 206 8.74 -1.23 7.84
C GLN A 206 8.19 -0.19 6.86
N VAL A 207 7.79 0.97 7.39
CA VAL A 207 7.35 2.11 6.58
C VAL A 207 8.37 3.24 6.70
N SER A 208 8.79 3.78 5.55
CA SER A 208 9.76 4.88 5.47
C SER A 208 9.34 5.87 4.38
N GLY A 209 8.84 7.04 4.80
CA GLY A 209 8.34 8.07 3.88
C GLY A 209 7.22 7.53 3.01
N ARG A 210 7.50 7.40 1.70
CA ARG A 210 6.59 6.87 0.67
C ARG A 210 6.76 5.38 0.37
N THR A 211 7.58 4.67 1.14
CA THR A 211 7.92 3.27 0.84
C THR A 211 7.54 2.36 2.00
N VAL A 212 6.84 1.27 1.68
CA VAL A 212 6.61 0.15 2.58
C VAL A 212 7.52 -1.01 2.17
N ILE A 213 8.18 -1.60 3.15
CA ILE A 213 9.17 -2.65 3.01
C ILE A 213 8.68 -3.87 3.78
N PHE A 214 8.72 -5.04 3.18
CA PHE A 214 8.38 -6.29 3.84
C PHE A 214 9.19 -7.45 3.31
N GLN A 215 9.33 -8.50 4.10
CA GLN A 215 10.08 -9.71 3.74
C GLN A 215 9.15 -10.89 3.49
N VAL A 216 9.48 -11.67 2.46
CA VAL A 216 8.81 -12.92 2.10
C VAL A 216 9.87 -14.03 2.10
N PRO A 217 9.74 -15.05 2.97
CA PRO A 217 10.73 -16.11 3.06
C PRO A 217 10.83 -16.95 1.78
N ASP A 218 12.05 -17.35 1.42
CA ASP A 218 12.29 -18.22 0.26
C ASP A 218 11.61 -19.58 0.46
N ARG A 219 11.43 -20.06 1.69
CA ARG A 219 10.65 -21.28 1.96
C ARG A 219 9.19 -21.21 1.47
N PHE A 220 8.63 -20.01 1.34
CA PHE A 220 7.28 -19.82 0.82
C PHE A 220 7.29 -19.72 -0.71
N LEU A 221 8.20 -18.90 -1.26
CA LEU A 221 8.35 -18.70 -2.71
C LEU A 221 9.07 -19.88 -3.41
N GLY A 222 9.75 -20.76 -2.68
CA GLY A 222 10.66 -21.78 -3.21
C GLY A 222 12.08 -21.27 -3.52
N ALA A 223 12.26 -19.97 -3.76
CA ALA A 223 13.53 -19.29 -3.99
C ALA A 223 13.35 -17.78 -3.80
N HIS A 224 14.42 -17.00 -3.99
CA HIS A 224 14.27 -15.56 -4.20
C HIS A 224 13.35 -15.26 -5.38
N ALA A 225 12.65 -14.12 -5.32
CA ALA A 225 11.82 -13.64 -6.41
C ALA A 225 12.64 -13.44 -7.70
N SER A 226 12.11 -13.87 -8.85
CA SER A 226 12.82 -13.86 -10.11
C SER A 226 12.26 -12.84 -11.09
N ALA A 227 13.13 -12.22 -11.89
CA ALA A 227 12.69 -11.39 -13.03
C ALA A 227 12.00 -12.21 -14.13
N ASP A 228 12.13 -13.54 -14.12
CA ASP A 228 11.49 -14.44 -15.09
C ASP A 228 10.05 -14.82 -14.69
N TRP A 229 9.60 -14.43 -13.49
CA TRP A 229 8.23 -14.66 -13.02
C TRP A 229 7.29 -13.53 -13.45
N GLY A 230 5.99 -13.80 -13.41
CA GLY A 230 4.94 -12.83 -13.63
C GLY A 230 4.41 -12.28 -12.30
N TYR A 231 4.19 -10.98 -12.23
CA TYR A 231 3.66 -10.29 -11.05
C TYR A 231 2.41 -9.49 -11.39
N GLY A 232 1.28 -9.88 -10.82
CA GLY A 232 0.10 -9.03 -10.73
C GLY A 232 0.15 -8.23 -9.45
N VAL A 233 0.17 -6.90 -9.53
CA VAL A 233 0.14 -6.01 -8.36
C VAL A 233 -1.15 -5.21 -8.36
N ALA A 234 -1.92 -5.33 -7.27
CA ALA A 234 -3.17 -4.61 -7.10
C ALA A 234 -3.21 -3.91 -5.74
N VAL A 235 -3.71 -2.68 -5.73
CA VAL A 235 -3.81 -1.83 -4.55
C VAL A 235 -5.27 -1.54 -4.23
N THR A 236 -5.63 -1.70 -2.96
CA THR A 236 -6.96 -1.31 -2.47
C THR A 236 -6.82 -0.41 -1.26
N GLY A 237 -7.82 0.42 -0.99
CA GLY A 237 -7.96 1.04 0.33
C GLY A 237 -8.17 -0.02 1.43
N ALA A 238 -7.74 0.27 2.65
CA ALA A 238 -7.94 -0.61 3.80
C ALA A 238 -8.96 -0.06 4.80
N THR A 239 -9.81 -0.98 5.30
CA THR A 239 -10.76 -0.72 6.38
C THR A 239 -10.38 -1.55 7.62
N ILE A 240 -9.99 -0.85 8.69
CA ILE A 240 -9.58 -1.45 9.98
C ILE A 240 -10.70 -1.41 11.02
N GLU A 241 -11.67 -0.50 10.82
CA GLU A 241 -12.78 -0.32 11.74
C GLU A 241 -13.74 -1.50 11.67
N ARG A 242 -13.87 -2.23 12.80
CA ARG A 242 -15.05 -3.06 13.04
C ARG A 242 -16.11 -2.16 13.67
N ARG A 243 -16.95 -1.52 12.87
CA ARG A 243 -18.18 -0.93 13.41
C ARG A 243 -19.24 -2.03 13.49
N VAL A 244 -19.70 -2.30 14.71
CA VAL A 244 -20.93 -3.05 14.95
C VAL A 244 -22.07 -2.19 14.40
N SER A 245 -22.85 -2.72 13.47
CA SER A 245 -24.06 -2.03 12.98
C SER A 245 -25.10 -2.00 14.10
N LEU A 246 -25.08 -0.95 14.92
CA LEU A 246 -26.20 -0.57 15.78
C LEU A 246 -27.27 0.09 14.90
N GLY A 247 -28.17 -0.74 14.36
CA GLY A 247 -29.43 -0.33 13.74
C GLY A 247 -29.32 0.73 12.64
N GLY A 248 -28.89 0.35 11.44
CA GLY A 248 -29.22 1.02 10.17
C GLY A 248 -28.83 2.49 9.97
N MET A 249 -28.28 3.18 10.97
CA MET A 249 -28.08 4.64 10.94
C MET A 249 -26.59 5.04 10.96
N PHE A 250 -25.66 4.11 11.23
CA PHE A 250 -24.22 4.34 11.21
C PHE A 250 -23.54 3.42 10.19
N GLY A 251 -23.14 4.00 9.06
CA GLY A 251 -22.46 3.31 7.95
C GLY A 251 -21.09 2.77 8.36
N GLY A 252 -20.94 1.45 8.31
CA GLY A 252 -19.68 0.74 8.49
C GLY A 252 -19.61 -0.47 7.56
N ASP A 253 -18.46 -0.74 6.96
CA ASP A 253 -18.24 -1.93 6.14
C ASP A 253 -18.03 -3.19 6.99
N VAL A 254 -19.15 -3.77 7.44
CA VAL A 254 -19.19 -5.06 8.16
C VAL A 254 -18.59 -6.24 7.38
N SER A 255 -18.44 -6.08 6.07
CA SER A 255 -17.87 -7.09 5.16
C SER A 255 -16.36 -6.91 4.90
N ALA A 256 -15.70 -5.91 5.49
CA ALA A 256 -14.27 -5.68 5.30
C ALA A 256 -13.42 -6.92 5.63
N ASN A 257 -13.72 -7.64 6.73
CA ASN A 257 -12.96 -8.86 7.07
C ASN A 257 -13.12 -9.94 6.00
N SER A 258 -14.33 -10.15 5.45
CA SER A 258 -14.57 -11.10 4.35
C SER A 258 -13.92 -10.66 3.02
N ARG A 259 -13.50 -9.39 2.92
CA ARG A 259 -12.75 -8.84 1.78
C ARG A 259 -11.26 -8.68 2.12
N LEU A 260 -10.76 -9.35 3.15
CA LEU A 260 -9.37 -9.24 3.62
C LEU A 260 -8.95 -7.77 3.83
N MET A 261 -9.81 -7.01 4.51
CA MET A 261 -9.69 -5.58 4.79
C MET A 261 -9.75 -4.66 3.56
N ALA A 262 -10.03 -5.16 2.36
CA ALA A 262 -10.25 -4.29 1.20
C ALA A 262 -11.52 -3.46 1.41
N MET A 263 -11.34 -2.14 1.35
CA MET A 263 -12.41 -1.15 1.39
C MET A 263 -13.31 -1.33 0.16
N GLY A 264 -14.62 -1.37 0.36
CA GLY A 264 -15.57 -1.48 -0.76
C GLY A 264 -15.72 -0.19 -1.56
N ILE A 265 -16.34 -0.32 -2.73
CA ILE A 265 -16.83 0.79 -3.55
C ILE A 265 -18.37 0.83 -3.51
N MET A 266 -18.95 2.02 -3.58
CA MET A 266 -20.41 2.20 -3.62
C MET A 266 -20.86 3.29 -4.60
N PRO A 267 -22.09 3.19 -5.14
CA PRO A 267 -22.60 4.22 -6.02
C PRO A 267 -22.79 5.58 -5.37
N GLY A 268 -22.50 6.62 -6.13
CA GLY A 268 -22.70 8.02 -5.74
C GLY A 268 -21.53 8.59 -4.94
N GLU A 269 -21.85 9.54 -4.07
CA GLU A 269 -20.88 10.29 -3.27
C GLU A 269 -20.10 9.37 -2.32
N PRO A 270 -18.77 9.55 -2.20
CA PRO A 270 -17.96 8.77 -1.28
C PRO A 270 -18.38 8.99 0.17
N VAL A 271 -18.21 7.97 1.00
CA VAL A 271 -18.38 8.06 2.46
C VAL A 271 -17.04 7.83 3.15
N ASN A 272 -17.01 7.78 4.47
CA ASN A 272 -15.75 7.67 5.20
C ASN A 272 -15.16 6.26 5.15
N ASP A 273 -15.96 5.23 4.90
CA ASP A 273 -15.56 3.82 5.01
C ASP A 273 -15.58 3.06 3.67
N ARG A 274 -15.86 3.76 2.55
CA ARG A 274 -15.95 3.21 1.20
C ARG A 274 -15.59 4.26 0.14
N PHE A 275 -15.06 3.79 -0.99
CA PHE A 275 -14.92 4.60 -2.20
C PHE A 275 -16.29 4.95 -2.80
N GLY A 276 -16.40 6.12 -3.39
CA GLY A 276 -17.51 6.53 -4.25
C GLY A 276 -17.27 6.14 -5.71
N GLY A 277 -18.16 6.57 -6.60
CA GLY A 277 -18.01 6.30 -8.04
C GLY A 277 -18.51 4.92 -8.49
N GLY A 278 -19.18 4.19 -7.60
CA GLY A 278 -19.70 2.88 -7.93
C GLY A 278 -20.80 2.92 -9.00
N ARG A 279 -20.79 1.94 -9.91
CA ARG A 279 -21.80 1.75 -10.94
C ARG A 279 -23.07 1.19 -10.32
N LYS A 280 -24.18 1.91 -10.51
CA LYS A 280 -25.47 1.54 -9.91
C LYS A 280 -25.92 0.16 -10.39
N GLY A 281 -26.09 -0.77 -9.45
CA GLY A 281 -26.53 -2.14 -9.73
C GLY A 281 -25.41 -3.12 -10.07
N ASP A 282 -24.15 -2.66 -10.22
CA ASP A 282 -23.01 -3.55 -10.38
C ASP A 282 -22.33 -3.81 -9.03
N VAL A 283 -22.73 -4.91 -8.38
CA VAL A 283 -22.11 -5.36 -7.12
C VAL A 283 -20.73 -5.99 -7.32
N SER A 284 -20.32 -6.20 -8.58
CA SER A 284 -19.07 -6.87 -8.94
C SER A 284 -17.96 -5.90 -9.34
N GLN A 285 -18.23 -4.60 -9.37
CA GLN A 285 -17.19 -3.60 -9.65
C GLN A 285 -16.03 -3.76 -8.66
N SER A 286 -14.81 -3.70 -9.20
CA SER A 286 -13.61 -3.81 -8.41
C SER A 286 -13.40 -2.53 -7.59
N PRO A 287 -13.05 -2.62 -6.30
CA PRO A 287 -12.61 -1.47 -5.51
C PRO A 287 -11.08 -1.26 -5.59
N VAL A 288 -10.40 -1.94 -6.52
CA VAL A 288 -8.97 -1.70 -6.78
C VAL A 288 -8.82 -0.27 -7.29
N VAL A 289 -7.89 0.45 -6.66
CA VAL A 289 -7.64 1.87 -6.90
C VAL A 289 -6.51 2.04 -7.90
N ASP A 290 -5.52 1.17 -7.80
CA ASP A 290 -4.31 1.18 -8.61
C ASP A 290 -3.88 -0.26 -8.92
N LEU A 291 -3.44 -0.49 -10.15
CA LEU A 291 -3.25 -1.79 -10.77
C LEU A 291 -2.12 -1.72 -11.82
N LEU A 292 -1.02 -2.41 -11.55
CA LEU A 292 0.05 -2.54 -12.54
C LEU A 292 -0.45 -3.38 -13.72
N VAL A 293 -0.38 -2.81 -14.93
CA VAL A 293 -0.82 -3.46 -16.17
C VAL A 293 0.34 -3.76 -17.11
N ALA A 294 0.18 -4.81 -17.92
CA ALA A 294 1.16 -5.16 -18.94
C ALA A 294 1.28 -4.05 -20.01
N PRO A 295 2.46 -3.89 -20.65
CA PRO A 295 2.64 -2.91 -21.71
C PRO A 295 1.57 -3.02 -22.81
N GLY A 296 0.91 -1.90 -23.11
CA GLY A 296 -0.13 -1.83 -24.14
C GLY A 296 -1.56 -2.03 -23.63
N ALA A 297 -1.76 -2.41 -22.37
CA ALA A 297 -3.05 -2.34 -21.68
C ALA A 297 -3.14 -1.04 -20.86
N THR A 298 -4.36 -0.65 -20.49
CA THR A 298 -4.59 0.41 -19.48
C THR A 298 -5.34 -0.15 -18.28
N GLN A 299 -5.16 0.48 -17.13
CA GLN A 299 -5.86 0.10 -15.91
C GLN A 299 -7.39 0.21 -16.07
N GLU A 300 -7.88 1.27 -16.71
CA GLU A 300 -9.32 1.52 -16.88
C GLU A 300 -9.97 0.46 -17.77
N GLU A 301 -9.24 -0.07 -18.75
CA GLU A 301 -9.72 -1.20 -19.55
C GLU A 301 -9.92 -2.45 -18.68
N VAL A 302 -8.95 -2.75 -17.81
CA VAL A 302 -8.98 -3.94 -16.94
C VAL A 302 -10.02 -3.82 -15.82
N LEU A 303 -10.16 -2.65 -15.22
CA LEU A 303 -11.10 -2.39 -14.12
C LEU A 303 -12.52 -1.99 -14.60
N GLY A 304 -12.65 -1.61 -15.87
CA GLY A 304 -13.88 -1.15 -16.49
C GLY A 304 -15.00 -2.20 -16.53
N ALA A 305 -16.16 -1.85 -17.07
CA ALA A 305 -17.36 -2.69 -16.96
C ALA A 305 -17.23 -4.11 -17.54
N THR A 306 -16.41 -4.29 -18.58
CA THR A 306 -16.14 -5.60 -19.20
C THR A 306 -15.26 -6.49 -18.35
N LYS A 307 -14.39 -5.92 -17.50
CA LYS A 307 -13.40 -6.61 -16.67
C LYS A 307 -12.71 -7.76 -17.41
N PRO A 308 -11.97 -7.47 -18.50
CA PRO A 308 -11.22 -8.50 -19.19
C PRO A 308 -10.22 -9.15 -18.23
N ALA A 309 -9.76 -10.35 -18.59
CA ALA A 309 -8.81 -11.07 -17.75
C ALA A 309 -7.47 -10.30 -17.70
N TRP A 310 -7.02 -10.01 -16.48
CA TRP A 310 -5.82 -9.20 -16.21
C TRP A 310 -4.55 -10.03 -16.38
N SER A 311 -3.61 -9.54 -17.18
CA SER A 311 -2.31 -10.21 -17.37
C SER A 311 -1.28 -9.70 -16.37
N VAL A 312 -0.49 -10.61 -15.80
CA VAL A 312 0.62 -10.23 -14.92
C VAL A 312 1.75 -9.53 -15.69
N VAL A 313 2.51 -8.69 -14.99
CA VAL A 313 3.67 -8.00 -15.56
C VAL A 313 4.93 -8.83 -15.34
N VAL A 314 5.70 -9.06 -16.41
CA VAL A 314 7.03 -9.67 -16.31
C VAL A 314 8.07 -8.56 -16.22
N PRO A 315 8.90 -8.51 -15.16
CA PRO A 315 9.91 -7.48 -15.04
C PRO A 315 10.90 -7.52 -16.21
N SER A 316 11.18 -6.36 -16.81
CA SER A 316 12.38 -6.22 -17.63
C SER A 316 13.59 -6.33 -16.69
N GLY A 317 14.38 -7.40 -16.80
CA GLY A 317 15.51 -7.69 -15.90
C GLY A 317 16.43 -6.47 -15.66
N LYS A 318 16.98 -6.34 -14.43
CA LYS A 318 17.76 -5.19 -13.91
C LYS A 318 17.69 -3.90 -14.77
N ALA A 319 16.50 -3.32 -14.94
CA ALA A 319 16.39 -1.97 -15.46
C ALA A 319 16.89 -1.00 -14.37
N ALA A 320 17.89 -0.19 -14.74
CA ALA A 320 18.49 0.83 -13.88
C ALA A 320 17.42 1.79 -13.34
N ALA A 321 17.63 2.28 -12.11
CA ALA A 321 16.74 3.19 -11.44
C ALA A 321 16.34 4.39 -12.32
N PRO A 322 15.08 4.88 -12.26
CA PRO A 322 14.76 6.16 -12.84
C PRO A 322 15.64 7.23 -12.19
N ALA A 323 16.21 8.12 -13.01
CA ALA A 323 17.06 9.19 -12.57
C ALA A 323 16.34 9.99 -11.46
N ALA A 324 17.01 10.14 -10.31
CA ALA A 324 16.53 11.02 -9.26
C ALA A 324 16.38 12.42 -9.86
N VAL A 325 15.15 12.91 -9.96
CA VAL A 325 14.89 14.33 -10.22
C VAL A 325 15.40 15.07 -8.99
N ALA A 326 16.58 15.69 -9.13
CA ALA A 326 17.13 16.57 -8.12
C ALA A 326 16.16 17.75 -7.93
N PRO A 327 15.96 18.24 -6.69
CA PRO A 327 15.29 19.50 -6.49
C PRO A 327 16.13 20.58 -7.16
N ASP A 328 15.48 21.39 -8.00
CA ASP A 328 16.09 22.52 -8.68
C ASP A 328 16.62 23.49 -7.61
N ALA A 329 17.93 23.43 -7.37
CA ALA A 329 18.63 24.39 -6.53
C ALA A 329 18.80 25.65 -7.39
N GLY A 330 17.74 26.47 -7.41
CA GLY A 330 17.78 27.81 -7.97
C GLY A 330 18.90 28.61 -7.33
N THR A 331 19.97 28.80 -8.09
CA THR A 331 21.07 29.71 -7.78
C THR A 331 20.49 31.12 -7.73
N VAL A 332 20.42 31.71 -6.54
CA VAL A 332 20.14 33.13 -6.40
C VAL A 332 21.46 33.84 -6.72
N GLU A 333 21.61 34.26 -7.97
CA GLU A 333 22.64 35.23 -8.34
C GLU A 333 22.25 36.61 -7.80
N ASP A 334 23.08 37.08 -6.89
CA ASP A 334 23.17 38.45 -6.39
C ASP A 334 23.51 39.39 -7.56
N ALA A 335 22.55 40.24 -7.93
CA ALA A 335 22.78 41.40 -8.77
C ALA A 335 22.16 42.62 -8.09
N GLY A 336 22.99 43.31 -7.31
CA GLY A 336 22.63 44.57 -6.68
C GLY A 336 22.32 45.67 -7.71
N ALA A 337 21.21 46.36 -7.48
CA ALA A 337 21.04 47.76 -7.84
C ALA A 337 20.09 48.44 -6.84
N PRO A 338 20.34 49.70 -6.44
CA PRO A 338 19.67 50.34 -5.32
C PRO A 338 18.33 50.96 -5.75
N VAL A 339 17.29 50.76 -4.92
CA VAL A 339 16.01 51.46 -5.05
C VAL A 339 16.05 52.72 -4.18
N GLU A 340 15.94 53.88 -4.84
CA GLU A 340 15.71 55.18 -4.20
C GLU A 340 14.42 55.19 -3.39
N VAL A 341 14.52 55.68 -2.15
CA VAL A 341 13.41 55.94 -1.25
C VAL A 341 13.00 57.41 -1.44
N PRO A 342 11.75 57.74 -1.80
CA PRO A 342 11.29 59.12 -1.74
C PRO A 342 10.90 59.50 -0.30
N ASP A 343 11.41 60.68 0.03
CA ASP A 343 11.39 61.41 1.29
C ASP A 343 10.00 61.68 1.86
N ALA A 344 9.89 61.62 3.19
CA ALA A 344 8.68 61.88 3.96
C ALA A 344 8.67 63.33 4.45
N GLY A 345 7.77 64.15 3.89
CA GLY A 345 7.44 65.49 4.39
C GLY A 345 6.45 65.46 5.57
N PRO A 346 6.41 66.51 6.42
CA PRO A 346 5.94 66.39 7.80
C PRO A 346 4.44 66.71 8.03
N VAL A 347 3.89 65.94 8.98
CA VAL A 347 2.90 66.22 10.05
C VAL A 347 2.06 67.50 9.98
N GLU A 348 0.74 67.33 10.00
CA GLU A 348 -0.21 68.21 10.69
C GLU A 348 -1.34 67.39 11.36
N ALA A 349 -1.58 67.66 12.64
CA ALA A 349 -2.74 67.25 13.43
C ALA A 349 -3.76 68.41 13.44
N PRO A 350 -5.09 68.18 13.62
CA PRO A 350 -5.67 68.05 14.98
C PRO A 350 -6.91 67.09 14.95
N ASP A 351 -7.75 66.84 15.95
CA ASP A 351 -8.05 67.43 17.25
C ASP A 351 -8.80 66.37 18.10
N ALA A 352 -8.81 66.56 19.42
CA ALA A 352 -9.50 65.71 20.39
C ALA A 352 -10.99 66.08 20.51
N GLY A 353 -11.86 65.07 20.67
CA GLY A 353 -13.27 65.27 21.00
C GLY A 353 -13.89 63.99 21.58
N SER A 354 -14.57 64.13 22.70
CA SER A 354 -14.80 63.14 23.74
C SER A 354 -16.20 62.50 23.75
N VAL A 355 -16.35 61.54 24.67
CA VAL A 355 -17.58 61.10 25.40
C VAL A 355 -18.39 59.90 24.87
N GLY A 356 -18.37 58.81 25.67
CA GLY A 356 -19.62 58.21 26.21
C GLY A 356 -20.06 56.83 25.68
N PRO A 357 -20.26 55.81 26.56
CA PRO A 357 -20.75 54.48 26.18
C PRO A 357 -22.27 54.32 26.36
N SER A 358 -22.95 53.46 25.59
CA SER A 358 -24.25 52.87 25.96
C SER A 358 -24.66 51.66 25.11
N SER A 359 -24.80 50.52 25.81
CA SER A 359 -25.68 49.34 25.68
C SER A 359 -26.18 48.73 24.36
N PRO A 360 -26.47 47.40 24.34
CA PRO A 360 -27.07 46.66 23.22
C PRO A 360 -28.59 46.40 23.37
N ALA A 361 -29.17 45.83 22.30
CA ALA A 361 -30.49 45.16 22.10
C ALA A 361 -31.37 45.85 21.03
N PRO A 362 -32.23 45.13 20.27
CA PRO A 362 -33.17 44.09 20.73
C PRO A 362 -32.79 42.64 20.43
#